data_AF-A0A7C0X801-F1
#
_entry.id   AF-A0A7C0X801-F1
#
_cell.length_a   1.000
_cell.length_b   1.000
_cell.length_c   1.000
_cell.angle_alpha   90.00
_cell.angle_beta   90.00
_cell.angle_gamma   90.00
#
_symmetry.space_group_name_H-M   'P 1'
#
loop_
_entity.id
_entity.type
_entity.pdbx_description
1 polymer ?
#
loop_
_entity_poly.entity_id
_entity_poly.type
_entity_poly.pdbx_seq_one_letter_code
_entity_poly.pdbx_strand_id
1 'polypeptide(L)'
;MRNMSIEDEKNVYHSLGNGFVKFDTDFEDAQGKAKDLDADGKLAVTISKFLRSASAVMVKNGMSIGLVNNASSASEALKYLIFSSKDFEEDEVKGCTVAVDETILEKEILDSLHRIGVETLIEPGGSRKDEELLETAKNLGMKLLFTGVRHFRHL
;
A
#
# COMPACT_ATOMS: atom_id res chain seq x y z
N MET A 1 5.11 -23.65 20.35
CA MET A 1 3.66 -23.43 20.22
C MET A 1 3.38 -22.99 18.79
N ARG A 2 2.43 -23.61 18.09
CA ARG A 2 2.01 -23.11 16.76
C ARG A 2 1.18 -21.84 16.99
N ASN A 3 1.47 -20.77 16.27
CA ASN A 3 0.62 -19.58 16.24
C ASN A 3 -0.77 -20.02 15.76
N MET A 4 -1.76 -19.94 16.64
CA MET A 4 -3.15 -20.27 16.34
C MET A 4 -3.93 -18.97 16.29
N SER A 5 -4.59 -18.74 15.16
CA SER A 5 -5.58 -17.68 15.01
C SER A 5 -6.97 -18.28 15.18
N ILE A 6 -7.79 -17.67 16.03
CA ILE A 6 -9.20 -18.03 16.19
C ILE A 6 -10.00 -16.80 15.76
N GLU A 7 -11.03 -17.01 14.95
CA GLU A 7 -11.90 -15.94 14.46
C GLU A 7 -13.34 -16.21 14.93
N ASP A 8 -14.01 -15.17 15.43
CA ASP A 8 -15.47 -15.14 15.59
C ASP A 8 -16.06 -14.04 14.67
N GLU A 9 -17.38 -13.87 14.68
CA GLU A 9 -18.07 -12.93 13.79
C GLU A 9 -17.58 -11.47 13.88
N LYS A 10 -16.92 -11.08 14.97
CA LYS A 10 -16.50 -9.70 15.21
C LYS A 10 -15.02 -9.55 15.52
N ASN A 11 -14.29 -10.63 15.79
CA ASN A 11 -12.95 -10.54 16.36
C ASN A 11 -11.97 -11.59 15.80
N VAL A 12 -10.71 -11.19 15.68
CA VAL A 12 -9.57 -12.07 15.43
C VAL A 12 -8.73 -12.16 16.70
N TYR A 13 -8.36 -13.36 17.10
CA TYR A 13 -7.50 -13.62 18.25
C TYR A 13 -6.18 -14.21 17.78
N HIS A 14 -5.06 -13.56 18.13
CA HIS A 14 -3.72 -14.08 17.87
C HIS A 14 -3.04 -14.50 19.17
N SER A 15 -2.56 -15.73 19.23
CA SER A 15 -1.74 -16.19 20.36
C SER A 15 -0.41 -15.43 20.42
N LEU A 16 -0.06 -14.91 21.60
CA LEU A 16 1.22 -14.28 21.88
C LEU A 16 1.73 -14.73 23.26
N GLY A 17 2.85 -15.46 23.28
CA GLY A 17 3.40 -16.05 24.49
C GLY A 17 2.39 -16.99 25.17
N ASN A 18 2.00 -16.67 26.40
CA ASN A 18 1.05 -17.45 27.20
C ASN A 18 -0.40 -16.90 27.15
N GLY A 19 -0.71 -15.99 26.23
CA GLY A 19 -2.02 -15.36 26.11
C GLY A 19 -2.48 -15.13 24.67
N PHE A 20 -3.52 -14.31 24.52
CA PHE A 20 -4.09 -13.92 23.24
C PHE A 20 -4.23 -12.40 23.16
N VAL A 21 -3.95 -11.84 21.99
CA VAL A 21 -4.32 -10.47 21.62
C VAL A 21 -5.57 -10.55 20.77
N LYS A 22 -6.57 -9.75 21.15
CA LYS A 22 -7.84 -9.62 20.44
C LYS A 22 -7.81 -8.38 19.56
N PHE A 23 -8.18 -8.54 18.29
CA PHE A 23 -8.38 -7.49 17.32
C PHE A 23 -9.83 -7.50 16.88
N ASP A 24 -10.44 -6.34 16.69
CA ASP A 24 -11.73 -6.26 16.04
C ASP A 24 -11.55 -6.57 14.54
N THR A 25 -12.49 -7.31 13.97
CA THR A 25 -12.56 -7.62 12.52
C THR A 25 -13.11 -6.44 11.72
N ASP A 26 -13.08 -5.22 12.27
CA ASP A 26 -13.70 -4.07 11.62
C ASP A 26 -12.88 -3.68 10.38
N PHE A 27 -13.23 -4.33 9.29
CA PHE A 27 -12.69 -4.15 7.97
C PHE A 27 -13.36 -2.90 7.39
N GLU A 28 -13.00 -1.71 7.88
CA GLU A 28 -13.32 -0.46 7.16
C GLU A 28 -12.98 -0.65 5.67
N ASP A 29 -13.81 -0.08 4.79
CA ASP A 29 -13.59 -0.18 3.34
C ASP A 29 -12.12 0.15 3.05
N ALA A 30 -11.46 -0.74 2.29
CA ALA A 30 -10.05 -0.60 1.96
C ALA A 30 -9.78 0.82 1.40
N GLN A 31 -10.74 1.31 0.60
CA GLN A 31 -10.71 2.59 -0.11
C GLN A 31 -10.84 3.81 0.83
N GLY A 32 -11.37 3.64 2.04
CA GLY A 32 -11.56 4.72 3.01
C GLY A 32 -12.30 5.92 2.42
N LYS A 33 -11.69 7.10 2.53
CA LYS A 33 -12.21 8.38 2.02
C LYS A 33 -11.56 8.83 0.71
N ALA A 34 -10.74 7.97 0.08
CA ALA A 34 -10.06 8.32 -1.16
C ALA A 34 -11.10 8.65 -2.24
N LYS A 35 -10.96 9.83 -2.82
CA LYS A 35 -11.74 10.25 -3.99
C LYS A 35 -10.99 9.82 -5.25
N ASP A 36 -11.73 9.64 -6.34
CA ASP A 36 -11.19 9.41 -7.68
C ASP A 36 -10.34 8.13 -7.83
N LEU A 37 -10.59 7.11 -6.99
CA LEU A 37 -10.06 5.77 -7.20
C LEU A 37 -10.71 5.11 -8.41
N ASP A 38 -9.90 4.84 -9.43
CA ASP A 38 -10.27 3.99 -10.56
C ASP A 38 -10.28 2.50 -10.17
N ALA A 39 -10.56 1.62 -11.14
CA ALA A 39 -10.62 0.18 -10.89
C ALA A 39 -9.30 -0.40 -10.40
N ASP A 40 -8.16 0.09 -10.92
CA ASP A 40 -6.82 -0.38 -10.55
C ASP A 40 -6.46 0.08 -9.15
N GLY A 41 -6.77 1.32 -8.78
CA GLY A 41 -6.59 1.84 -7.44
C GLY A 41 -7.42 1.09 -6.40
N LYS A 42 -8.69 0.79 -6.69
CA LYS A 42 -9.53 -0.03 -5.81
C LYS A 42 -8.93 -1.42 -5.60
N LEU A 43 -8.44 -2.05 -6.67
CA LEU A 43 -7.79 -3.35 -6.58
C LEU A 43 -6.48 -3.27 -5.78
N ALA A 44 -5.63 -2.29 -6.03
CA ALA A 44 -4.34 -2.13 -5.35
C ALA A 44 -4.50 -1.98 -3.83
N VAL A 45 -5.43 -1.11 -3.39
CA VAL A 45 -5.69 -0.89 -1.96
C VAL A 45 -6.34 -2.12 -1.31
N THR A 46 -7.23 -2.80 -2.05
CA THR A 46 -7.84 -4.05 -1.58
C THR A 46 -6.78 -5.14 -1.37
N ILE A 47 -5.86 -5.32 -2.31
CA ILE A 47 -4.77 -6.31 -2.16
C ILE A 47 -3.87 -5.92 -0.99
N SER A 48 -3.45 -4.66 -0.89
CA SER A 48 -2.56 -4.16 0.16
C SER A 48 -3.12 -4.43 1.57
N LYS A 49 -4.43 -4.25 1.77
CA LYS A 49 -5.14 -4.57 3.02
C LYS A 49 -4.98 -6.03 3.49
N PHE A 50 -4.78 -6.98 2.57
CA PHE A 50 -4.62 -8.40 2.90
C PHE A 50 -3.16 -8.86 2.97
N LEU A 51 -2.19 -7.99 2.63
CA LEU A 51 -0.78 -8.31 2.75
C LEU A 51 -0.28 -8.08 4.18
N ARG A 52 0.83 -8.74 4.54
CA ARG A 52 1.56 -8.39 5.77
C ARG A 52 2.32 -7.09 5.56
N SER A 53 2.16 -6.18 6.50
CA SER A 53 2.79 -4.87 6.46
C SER A 53 4.27 -4.93 6.85
N ALA A 54 5.09 -3.97 6.40
CA ALA A 54 4.72 -2.94 5.42
C ALA A 54 4.64 -3.52 4.00
N SER A 55 3.70 -3.03 3.20
CA SER A 55 3.44 -3.55 1.86
C SER A 55 3.38 -2.47 0.79
N ALA A 56 3.70 -2.88 -0.44
CA ALA A 56 3.53 -2.09 -1.64
C ALA A 56 2.99 -2.99 -2.77
N VAL A 57 1.95 -2.54 -3.46
CA VAL A 57 1.27 -3.29 -4.51
C VAL A 57 1.21 -2.46 -5.78
N MET A 58 1.64 -3.04 -6.91
CA MET A 58 1.55 -2.45 -8.24
C MET A 58 0.46 -3.16 -9.04
N VAL A 59 -0.48 -2.39 -9.60
CA VAL A 59 -1.60 -2.86 -10.40
C VAL A 59 -1.65 -2.14 -11.73
N LYS A 60 -1.99 -2.87 -12.78
CA LYS A 60 -2.28 -2.32 -14.11
C LYS A 60 -3.31 -3.18 -14.83
N ASN A 61 -4.26 -2.55 -15.50
CA ASN A 61 -5.28 -3.20 -16.33
C ASN A 61 -6.05 -4.32 -15.57
N GLY A 62 -6.39 -4.07 -14.30
CA GLY A 62 -7.11 -5.01 -13.45
C GLY A 62 -6.28 -6.17 -12.91
N MET A 63 -4.95 -6.14 -13.04
CA MET A 63 -4.05 -7.20 -12.58
C MET A 63 -2.94 -6.65 -11.69
N SER A 64 -2.64 -7.34 -10.58
CA SER A 64 -1.41 -7.07 -9.83
C SER A 64 -0.20 -7.57 -10.62
N ILE A 65 0.72 -6.67 -10.94
CA ILE A 65 1.94 -6.96 -11.68
C ILE A 65 3.18 -7.01 -10.79
N GLY A 66 3.08 -6.54 -9.55
CA GLY A 66 4.14 -6.64 -8.54
C GLY A 66 3.61 -6.43 -7.14
N LEU A 67 4.20 -7.12 -6.16
CA LEU A 67 3.89 -6.92 -4.75
C LEU A 67 5.13 -7.11 -3.89
N VAL A 68 5.20 -6.36 -2.80
CA VAL A 68 6.16 -6.51 -1.71
C VAL A 68 5.36 -6.49 -0.42
N ASN A 69 5.68 -7.39 0.50
CA ASN A 69 5.07 -7.47 1.81
C ASN A 69 6.13 -7.77 2.86
N ASN A 70 5.79 -7.57 4.14
CA ASN A 70 6.67 -7.83 5.27
C ASN A 70 8.02 -7.07 5.19
N ALA A 71 8.00 -5.87 4.60
CA ALA A 71 9.12 -4.95 4.63
C ALA A 71 9.16 -4.20 5.96
N SER A 72 10.31 -3.58 6.27
CA SER A 72 10.51 -2.80 7.50
C SER A 72 9.74 -1.46 7.47
N SER A 73 9.43 -0.94 6.29
CA SER A 73 8.61 0.27 6.08
C SER A 73 8.00 0.31 4.67
N ALA A 74 6.96 1.12 4.46
CA ALA A 74 6.40 1.34 3.12
C ALA A 74 7.45 1.86 2.13
N SER A 75 8.36 2.73 2.59
CA SER A 75 9.47 3.26 1.80
C SER A 75 10.45 2.18 1.35
N GLU A 76 10.71 1.18 2.20
CA GLU A 76 11.51 0.01 1.82
C GLU A 76 10.74 -0.89 0.85
N ALA A 77 9.45 -1.14 1.08
CA ALA A 77 8.60 -1.92 0.18
C ALA A 77 8.58 -1.32 -1.23
N LEU A 78 8.44 0.00 -1.34
CA LEU A 78 8.48 0.72 -2.63
C LEU A 78 9.84 0.60 -3.31
N LYS A 79 10.95 0.68 -2.58
CA LYS A 79 12.30 0.49 -3.15
C LYS A 79 12.47 -0.91 -3.74
N TYR A 80 11.99 -1.95 -3.05
CA TYR A 80 12.01 -3.31 -3.59
C TYR A 80 11.09 -3.47 -4.80
N LEU A 81 9.90 -2.86 -4.77
CA LEU A 81 8.96 -2.89 -5.87
C LEU A 81 9.55 -2.22 -7.12
N ILE A 82 10.14 -1.03 -6.97
CA ILE A 82 10.86 -0.31 -8.03
C ILE A 82 12.07 -1.11 -8.53
N PHE A 83 12.78 -1.81 -7.65
CA PHE A 83 13.87 -2.67 -8.07
C PHE A 83 13.37 -3.84 -8.93
N SER A 84 12.28 -4.48 -8.52
CA SER A 84 11.67 -5.59 -9.27
C SER A 84 11.06 -5.17 -10.61
N SER A 85 10.68 -3.91 -10.76
CA SER A 85 10.13 -3.40 -12.02
C SER A 85 11.14 -3.42 -13.17
N LYS A 86 12.43 -3.64 -12.89
CA LYS A 86 13.50 -3.78 -13.89
C LYS A 86 13.42 -5.08 -14.70
N ASP A 87 12.69 -6.07 -14.19
CA ASP A 87 12.47 -7.35 -14.87
C ASP A 87 11.31 -7.27 -15.89
N PHE A 88 10.69 -6.09 -16.03
CA PHE A 88 9.57 -5.83 -16.92
C PHE A 88 9.94 -4.84 -18.02
N GLU A 89 9.27 -4.94 -19.16
CA GLU A 89 9.36 -3.94 -20.22
C GLU A 89 8.64 -2.64 -19.79
N GLU A 90 9.05 -1.48 -20.34
CA GLU A 90 8.45 -0.18 -19.98
C GLU A 90 6.92 -0.19 -20.16
N ASP A 91 6.44 -0.74 -21.27
CA ASP A 91 5.02 -0.81 -21.60
C ASP A 91 4.23 -1.74 -20.69
N GLU A 92 4.88 -2.59 -19.89
CA GLU A 92 4.21 -3.42 -18.89
C GLU A 92 3.97 -2.64 -17.60
N VAL A 93 4.86 -1.70 -17.24
CA VAL A 93 4.75 -0.93 -15.98
C VAL A 93 4.08 0.43 -16.18
N LYS A 94 4.30 1.09 -17.31
CA LYS A 94 3.83 2.46 -17.56
C LYS A 94 2.32 2.62 -17.42
N GLY A 95 1.86 3.65 -16.71
CA GLY A 95 0.45 3.87 -16.42
C GLY A 95 -0.08 3.05 -15.24
N CYS A 96 0.78 2.34 -14.50
CA CYS A 96 0.32 1.55 -13.36
C CYS A 96 -0.04 2.43 -12.15
N THR A 97 -0.83 1.83 -11.26
CA THR A 97 -1.17 2.36 -9.95
C THR A 97 -0.45 1.58 -8.87
N VAL A 98 0.09 2.29 -7.87
CA VAL A 98 0.74 1.71 -6.70
C VAL A 98 -0.04 2.08 -5.44
N ALA A 99 -0.23 1.12 -4.53
CA ALA A 99 -0.79 1.35 -3.20
C ALA A 99 0.14 0.84 -2.10
N VAL A 100 0.20 1.56 -0.98
CA VAL A 100 0.91 1.17 0.25
C VAL A 100 -0.02 1.24 1.45
N ASP A 101 0.27 0.43 2.48
CA ASP A 101 -0.52 0.35 3.71
C ASP A 101 -0.02 1.28 4.83
N GLU A 102 1.07 2.01 4.59
CA GLU A 102 1.68 2.94 5.53
C GLU A 102 2.09 4.24 4.80
N THR A 103 1.99 5.36 5.50
CA THR A 103 2.32 6.70 5.00
C THR A 103 3.82 6.85 4.78
N ILE A 104 4.24 7.29 3.59
CA ILE A 104 5.62 7.59 3.23
C ILE A 104 6.04 9.00 3.69
N LEU A 105 7.34 9.22 3.86
CA LEU A 105 7.88 10.51 4.34
C LEU A 105 8.92 11.12 3.38
N GLU A 106 9.40 10.34 2.42
CA GLU A 106 10.48 10.69 1.50
C GLU A 106 9.93 11.00 0.11
N LYS A 107 9.99 12.27 -0.30
CA LYS A 107 9.52 12.73 -1.61
C LYS A 107 10.32 12.13 -2.78
N GLU A 108 11.58 11.74 -2.55
CA GLU A 108 12.46 11.13 -3.56
C GLU A 108 11.91 9.79 -4.07
N ILE A 109 11.00 9.18 -3.33
CA ILE A 109 10.29 7.98 -3.76
C ILE A 109 9.32 8.30 -4.89
N LEU A 110 8.67 9.47 -4.89
CA LEU A 110 7.77 9.89 -5.97
C LEU A 110 8.55 10.04 -7.28
N ASP A 111 9.74 10.65 -7.24
CA ASP A 111 10.62 10.73 -8.41
C ASP A 111 10.98 9.35 -8.95
N SER A 112 11.25 8.40 -8.05
CA SER A 112 11.64 7.04 -8.40
C SER A 112 10.47 6.26 -9.03
N LEU A 113 9.26 6.42 -8.50
CA LEU A 113 8.03 5.84 -9.04
C LEU A 113 7.68 6.45 -10.42
N HIS A 114 7.80 7.77 -10.55
CA HIS A 114 7.55 8.47 -11.81
C HIS A 114 8.45 7.92 -12.94
N ARG A 115 9.74 7.69 -12.64
CA ARG A 115 10.72 7.20 -13.62
C ARG A 115 10.42 5.81 -14.18
N ILE A 116 9.73 4.97 -13.41
CA ILE A 116 9.29 3.64 -13.87
C ILE A 116 7.89 3.68 -14.50
N GLY A 117 7.30 4.87 -14.64
CA GLY A 117 6.02 5.07 -15.31
C GLY A 117 4.80 4.89 -14.42
N VAL A 118 4.93 4.95 -13.10
CA VAL A 118 3.77 4.94 -12.18
C VAL A 118 3.02 6.27 -12.33
N GLU A 119 1.70 6.19 -12.52
CA GLU A 119 0.85 7.39 -12.67
C GLU A 119 0.14 7.77 -11.36
N THR A 120 -0.16 6.78 -10.52
CA THR A 120 -0.91 6.98 -9.28
C THR A 120 -0.22 6.28 -8.11
N LEU A 121 0.01 7.01 -7.02
CA LEU A 121 0.37 6.46 -5.71
C LEU A 121 -0.81 6.66 -4.74
N ILE A 122 -1.16 5.61 -4.00
CA ILE A 122 -2.23 5.63 -3.00
C ILE A 122 -1.64 5.25 -1.65
N GLU A 123 -1.90 6.05 -0.63
CA GLU A 123 -1.43 5.81 0.73
C GLU A 123 -2.44 6.30 1.78
N PRO A 124 -2.27 5.99 3.08
CA PRO A 124 -3.17 6.48 4.12
C PRO A 124 -3.16 8.00 4.30
N GLY A 125 -2.00 8.64 4.12
CA GLY A 125 -1.79 10.06 4.46
C GLY A 125 -1.71 10.31 5.97
N GLY A 126 -1.83 11.57 6.39
CA GLY A 126 -1.80 11.99 7.79
C GLY A 126 -0.41 12.41 8.31
N SER A 127 0.57 12.61 7.42
CA SER A 127 1.90 13.09 7.80
C SER A 127 1.96 14.62 7.83
N ARG A 128 2.88 15.16 8.64
CA ARG A 128 3.25 16.59 8.59
C ARG A 128 3.87 16.99 7.24
N LYS A 129 4.27 16.00 6.43
CA LYS A 129 4.89 16.20 5.12
C LYS A 129 3.91 16.01 3.95
N ASP A 130 2.63 15.77 4.20
CA ASP A 130 1.65 15.50 3.13
C ASP A 130 1.59 16.63 2.09
N GLU A 131 1.69 17.89 2.52
CA GLU A 131 1.69 19.04 1.59
C GLU A 131 2.91 19.03 0.64
N GLU A 132 4.09 18.68 1.16
CA GLU A 132 5.32 18.57 0.37
C GLU A 132 5.23 17.41 -0.64
N LEU A 133 4.65 16.29 -0.23
CA LEU A 133 4.43 15.13 -1.10
C LEU A 133 3.41 15.44 -2.20
N LEU A 134 2.30 16.10 -1.87
CA LEU A 134 1.30 16.54 -2.85
C LEU A 134 1.88 17.53 -3.87
N GLU A 135 2.69 18.49 -3.43
CA GLU A 135 3.37 19.41 -4.33
C GLU A 135 4.33 18.68 -5.27
N THR A 136 5.11 17.74 -4.74
CA THR A 136 6.04 16.92 -5.53
C THR A 136 5.29 16.07 -6.57
N ALA A 137 4.24 15.36 -6.17
CA ALA A 137 3.42 14.56 -7.07
C ALA A 137 2.81 15.40 -8.19
N LYS A 138 2.29 16.59 -7.85
CA LYS A 138 1.77 17.55 -8.83
C LYS A 138 2.83 17.99 -9.84
N ASN A 139 4.05 18.30 -9.37
CA ASN A 139 5.16 18.71 -10.25
C ASN A 139 5.60 17.59 -11.21
N LEU A 140 5.47 16.33 -10.78
CA LEU A 140 5.73 15.13 -11.59
C LEU A 140 4.55 14.74 -12.50
N GLY A 141 3.39 15.38 -12.36
CA GLY A 141 2.17 14.98 -13.06
C GLY A 141 1.60 13.63 -12.57
N MET A 142 1.98 13.19 -11.38
CA MET A 142 1.44 11.98 -10.74
C MET A 142 0.23 12.32 -9.86
N LYS A 143 -0.68 11.36 -9.72
CA LYS A 143 -1.74 11.41 -8.72
C LYS A 143 -1.21 10.84 -7.39
N LEU A 144 -1.36 11.60 -6.32
CA LEU A 144 -1.18 11.11 -4.95
C LEU A 144 -2.55 11.14 -4.26
N LEU A 145 -3.05 9.97 -3.87
CA LEU A 145 -4.39 9.83 -3.28
C LEU A 145 -4.29 9.35 -1.83
N PHE A 146 -5.03 9.99 -0.94
CA PHE A 146 -5.09 9.62 0.48
C PHE A 146 -6.38 8.88 0.82
N THR A 147 -6.27 7.68 1.40
CA THR A 147 -7.42 6.91 1.88
C THR A 147 -7.91 7.37 3.26
N GLY A 148 -7.03 7.94 4.08
CA GLY A 148 -7.32 8.28 5.47
C GLY A 148 -7.49 7.07 6.40
N VAL A 149 -7.21 5.85 5.92
CA VAL A 149 -7.36 4.60 6.66
C VAL A 149 -6.09 3.76 6.49
N ARG A 150 -5.50 3.33 7.61
CA ARG A 150 -4.30 2.50 7.65
C ARG A 150 -4.68 1.03 7.90
N HIS A 151 -4.47 0.16 6.93
CA HIS A 151 -4.78 -1.28 7.01
C HIS A 151 -3.54 -2.10 7.43
N PHE A 152 -2.93 -1.75 8.56
CA PHE A 152 -1.68 -2.40 8.98
C PHE A 152 -1.92 -3.82 9.51
N ARG A 153 -1.16 -4.79 9.01
CA ARG A 153 -1.33 -6.21 9.34
C ARG A 153 -0.01 -6.89 9.66
N HIS A 154 0.11 -7.43 10.88
CA HIS A 154 1.31 -8.17 11.30
C HIS A 154 1.34 -9.65 10.87
N LEU A 155 0.21 -10.39 11.01
CA LEU A 155 0.16 -11.84 10.85
C LEU A 155 -0.86 -12.33 9.82
#